data_AF-A0A1G1KJJ1-F1
#
_entry.id   AF-A0A1G1KJJ1-F1
#
_cell.length_a   1.000
_cell.length_b   1.000
_cell.length_c   1.000
_cell.angle_alpha   90.00
_cell.angle_beta   90.00
_cell.angle_gamma   90.00
#
_symmetry.space_group_name_H-M   'P 1'
#
loop_
_entity.id
_entity.type
_entity.pdbx_description
1 polymer ?
#
loop_
_entity_poly.entity_id
_entity_poly.type
_entity_poly.pdbx_seq_one_letter_code
_entity_poly.pdbx_strand_id
1 'polypeptide(L)' 'MANKFVNFLKDVKLEMGKVSWSTRDELIGSTIVVLVSLTILSIFIGICDIVLSTIVNVIMSRG' A
#
# COMPACT_ATOMS: atom_id res chain seq x y z
N MET A 1 -36.02 -15.62 16.03
CA MET A 1 -35.17 -14.48 15.61
C MET A 1 -33.73 -14.92 15.32
N ALA A 2 -33.08 -15.69 16.20
CA ALA A 2 -31.72 -16.22 16.02
C ALA A 2 -31.49 -16.98 14.70
N ASN A 3 -32.41 -17.86 14.29
CA ASN A 3 -32.28 -18.64 13.04
C ASN A 3 -32.23 -17.76 11.76
N LYS A 4 -32.84 -16.57 11.79
CA LYS A 4 -32.80 -15.64 10.64
C LYS A 4 -31.40 -15.05 10.49
N PHE A 5 -30.78 -14.64 11.59
CA PHE A 5 -29.43 -14.06 11.63
C PHE A 5 -28.35 -15.07 11.18
N VAL A 6 -28.47 -16.33 11.61
CA VAL A 6 -27.56 -17.41 11.16
C VAL A 6 -27.69 -17.65 9.66
N ASN A 7 -28.92 -17.63 9.11
CA ASN A 7 -29.13 -17.73 7.66
C ASN A 7 -28.56 -16.52 6.91
N PHE A 8 -28.75 -15.28 7.41
CA PHE A 8 -28.15 -14.08 6.82
C PHE A 8 -26.62 -14.16 6.75
N LEU A 9 -25.94 -14.61 7.82
CA LEU A 9 -24.48 -14.80 7.81
C LEU A 9 -24.04 -15.90 6.83
N LYS A 10 -24.85 -16.95 6.68
CA LYS A 10 -24.60 -18.04 5.74
C LYS A 10 -24.71 -17.56 4.29
N ASP A 11 -25.72 -16.74 4.00
CA ASP A 11 -25.93 -16.15 2.68
C ASP A 11 -24.82 -15.13 2.34
N VAL A 12 -24.41 -14.29 3.31
CA VAL A 12 -23.27 -13.37 3.15
C VAL A 12 -21.98 -14.13 2.86
N LYS A 13 -21.71 -15.24 3.57
CA LYS A 13 -20.52 -16.07 3.31
C LYS A 13 -20.55 -16.69 1.91
N LEU A 14 -21.75 -17.03 1.40
CA LEU A 14 -21.96 -17.61 0.08
C LEU A 14 -21.74 -16.58 -1.04
N GLU A 15 -22.25 -15.36 -0.86
CA GLU A 15 -22.01 -14.23 -1.77
C GLU A 15 -20.54 -13.76 -1.73
N MET A 16 -19.90 -13.77 -0.55
CA MET A 16 -18.46 -13.50 -0.43
C MET A 16 -17.58 -14.54 -1.13
N GLY A 17 -18.11 -15.75 -1.39
CA GLY A 17 -17.45 -16.77 -2.21
C GLY A 17 -17.59 -16.54 -3.73
N LYS A 18 -18.58 -15.74 -4.17
CA LYS A 18 -18.71 -15.29 -5.57
C LYS A 18 -17.84 -14.06 -5.85
N VAL A 19 -17.39 -13.37 -4.80
CA VAL A 19 -16.37 -12.34 -4.93
C VAL A 19 -15.09 -13.05 -5.37
N SER A 20 -14.66 -12.75 -6.58
CA SER A 20 -13.37 -13.13 -7.17
C SER A 20 -12.23 -12.56 -6.30
N TRP A 21 -11.93 -13.21 -5.19
CA TRP A 21 -10.67 -12.98 -4.49
C TRP A 21 -9.56 -13.45 -5.42
N SER A 22 -8.73 -12.50 -5.87
CA SER A 22 -7.50 -12.83 -6.59
C SER A 22 -6.78 -13.96 -5.86
N THR A 23 -6.28 -14.92 -6.61
CA THR A 23 -5.50 -16.03 -6.07
C THR A 23 -4.28 -15.45 -5.35
N ARG A 24 -3.87 -16.04 -4.22
CA ARG A 24 -2.79 -15.53 -3.35
C ARG A 24 -1.52 -15.12 -4.11
N ASP A 25 -1.22 -15.82 -5.20
CA ASP A 25 -0.08 -15.56 -6.08
C ASP A 25 -0.16 -14.20 -6.80
N GLU A 26 -1.36 -13.76 -7.20
CA GLU A 26 -1.58 -12.47 -7.85
C GLU A 26 -1.51 -11.31 -6.85
N LEU A 27 -1.94 -11.53 -5.61
CA LEU A 27 -1.77 -10.56 -4.53
C LEU A 27 -0.27 -10.34 -4.22
N ILE A 28 0.50 -11.42 -4.21
CA ILE A 28 1.95 -11.35 -3.99
C ILE A 28 2.63 -10.62 -5.15
N GLY A 29 2.29 -10.99 -6.40
CA GLY A 29 2.82 -10.30 -7.59
C GLY A 29 2.53 -8.81 -7.59
N SER A 30 1.29 -8.41 -7.29
CA SER A 30 0.88 -7.00 -7.22
C SER A 30 1.60 -6.25 -6.09
N THR A 31 1.80 -6.90 -4.93
CA THR A 31 2.50 -6.29 -3.79
C THR A 31 4.00 -6.08 -4.08
N ILE A 32 4.64 -7.02 -4.78
CA ILE A 32 6.05 -6.90 -5.18
C ILE A 32 6.25 -5.69 -6.09
N VAL A 33 5.36 -5.50 -7.08
CA VAL A 33 5.43 -4.33 -7.99
C VAL A 33 5.32 -3.02 -7.20
N VAL A 34 4.42 -2.95 -6.22
CA VAL A 34 4.26 -1.77 -5.35
C VAL A 34 5.50 -1.54 -4.48
N LEU A 35 6.11 -2.59 -3.93
CA LEU A 35 7.34 -2.46 -3.14
C LEU A 35 8.50 -1.91 -3.97
N VAL A 36 8.65 -2.38 -5.21
CA VAL A 36 9.69 -1.89 -6.13
C VAL A 36 9.45 -0.42 -6.48
N SER A 37 8.22 -0.03 -6.81
CA SER A 37 7.90 1.36 -7.15
C SER A 37 8.12 2.32 -5.97
N LEU A 38 7.73 1.92 -4.77
CA LEU A 38 7.98 2.70 -3.54
C LEU A 38 9.47 2.82 -3.22
N THR A 39 10.25 1.77 -3.46
CA THR A 39 11.71 1.80 -3.26
C THR A 39 12.36 2.84 -4.18
N ILE A 40 12.01 2.84 -5.47
CA ILE A 40 12.53 3.82 -6.43
C ILE A 40 12.14 5.25 -6.03
N LEU A 41 10.87 5.46 -5.66
CA LEU A 41 10.37 6.76 -5.22
C LEU A 41 11.07 7.24 -3.95
N SER A 42 11.28 6.37 -2.97
CA SER A 42 11.96 6.68 -1.71
C SER A 42 13.41 7.10 -1.95
N ILE A 43 14.13 6.41 -2.84
CA ILE A 43 15.50 6.79 -3.21
C ILE A 43 15.51 8.17 -3.86
N PHE A 44 14.59 8.45 -4.79
CA PHE A 44 14.50 9.74 -5.45
C PHE A 44 14.26 10.88 -4.44
N ILE A 45 13.26 10.73 -3.56
CA ILE A 45 12.96 11.72 -2.52
C ILE A 45 14.16 11.90 -1.59
N GLY A 46 14.80 10.82 -1.15
CA GLY A 46 15.98 10.90 -0.28
C GLY A 46 17.15 11.66 -0.91
N ILE A 47 17.38 11.50 -2.23
CA ILE A 47 18.38 12.30 -2.94
C ILE A 47 17.98 13.78 -2.96
N CYS A 48 16.72 14.08 -3.28
CA CYS A 48 16.21 15.45 -3.25
C CYS A 48 16.37 16.10 -1.88
N ASP A 49 16.07 15.38 -0.80
CA ASP A 49 16.20 15.87 0.58
C ASP A 49 17.66 16.21 0.93
N ILE A 50 18.62 15.39 0.51
CA ILE A 50 20.06 15.66 0.71
C ILE A 50 20.49 16.91 -0.05
N VAL A 51 20.07 17.04 -1.32
CA VAL A 51 20.40 18.21 -2.15
C VAL A 51 19.82 19.48 -1.55
N LEU A 52 18.54 19.46 -1.19
CA LEU A 52 17.87 20.59 -0.56
C LEU A 52 18.51 20.95 0.78
N SER A 53 18.80 19.96 1.64
CA SER A 53 19.46 20.19 2.92
C SER A 53 20.85 20.80 2.75
N THR A 54 21.59 20.40 1.72
CA THR A 54 22.90 20.99 1.41
C THR A 54 22.76 22.45 0.98
N ILE A 55 21.81 22.74 0.09
CA ILE A 55 21.55 24.12 -0.37
C ILE A 55 21.12 25.01 0.79
N VAL A 56 20.19 24.54 1.63
CA VAL A 56 19.68 25.28 2.79
C VAL A 56 20.80 25.52 3.81
N ASN A 57 21.64 24.52 4.11
CA ASN A 57 22.78 24.68 5.02
C ASN A 57 23.82 25.68 4.48
N VAL A 58 24.09 25.65 3.17
CA VAL A 58 25.00 26.63 2.54
C VAL A 58 24.44 28.03 2.67
N ILE A 59 23.14 28.24 2.39
CA ILE A 59 22.49 29.55 2.51
C ILE A 59 22.47 30.04 3.97
N MET A 60 22.09 29.17 4.92
CA MET A 60 22.02 29.52 6.34
C MET A 60 23.41 29.81 6.93
N SER A 61 24.46 29.08 6.52
CA SER A 61 25.82 29.34 7.03
C SER A 61 26.44 30.64 6.51
N ARG A 62 25.84 31.29 5.50
CA ARG A 62 26.27 32.59 4.97
C ARG A 62 25.50 33.79 5.55
N GLY A 63 24.58 33.56 6.49
CA GLY A 63 23.86 34.58 7.26
C GLY A 63 24.46 34.78 8.65
#